data_AF-A0A6A6SNJ7-F1
#
_entry.id   AF-A0A6A6SNJ7-F1
#
_cell.length_a   1.000
_cell.length_b   1.000
_cell.length_c   1.000
_cell.angle_alpha   90.00
_cell.angle_beta   90.00
_cell.angle_gamma   90.00
#
_symmetry.space_group_name_H-M   'P 1'
#
loop_
_entity.id
_entity.type
_entity.pdbx_description
1 polymer ?
#
loop_
_entity_poly.entity_id
_entity_poly.type
_entity_poly.pdbx_seq_one_letter_code
_entity_poly.pdbx_strand_id
1 'polypeptide(L)'
;MTSVTQPSPFLRLPVELRLEIFSYNLTSDPNDGFSLYNTPNHPIAGLCVDDNYSSSSKLEILFVCRQFQQDLTRLAFTRTSFVIKDGFTPIPTQMSVLKPWHISSLRRIAFVAGNRQLREMVHWVRYPFNMPDLKLETLDFVFHRSGHWHYPHDQTAFLVFLLRRLEGVQTLRFIRNGANIKGFFKTWYNRLVGLILKEDHRLRYDVQGGPQLPTHWWEWNYDVEKQTFEVRANEPWPVVEEQVYIERVKPWIEELMKQMEVEEEDPDPRSRIGF
;
A
#
# COMPACT_ATOMS: atom_id res chain seq x y z
N MET A 1 56.52 2.98 12.25
CA MET A 1 56.19 2.55 10.87
C MET A 1 54.68 2.61 10.70
N THR A 2 54.18 3.65 10.04
CA THR A 2 52.75 3.79 9.74
C THR A 2 52.43 3.01 8.47
N SER A 3 51.84 1.82 8.60
CA SER A 3 51.34 1.09 7.44
C SER A 3 50.19 1.89 6.81
N VAL A 4 50.43 2.48 5.65
CA VAL A 4 49.37 3.10 4.85
C VAL A 4 48.52 1.94 4.31
N THR A 5 47.41 1.64 5.00
CA THR A 5 46.39 0.72 4.49
C THR A 5 45.90 1.27 3.16
N GLN A 6 46.26 0.59 2.07
CA GLN A 6 45.76 0.98 0.75
C GLN A 6 44.24 0.91 0.76
N PRO A 7 43.53 1.93 0.24
CA PRO A 7 42.08 1.89 0.16
C PRO A 7 41.67 0.72 -0.73
N SER A 8 40.65 -0.01 -0.28
CA SER A 8 40.07 -1.15 -0.98
C SER A 8 39.92 -0.83 -2.47
N PRO A 9 40.35 -1.73 -3.39
CA PRO A 9 40.23 -1.49 -4.83
C PRO A 9 38.79 -1.20 -5.25
N PHE A 10 37.81 -1.74 -4.52
CA PHE A 10 36.39 -1.44 -4.73
C PHE A 10 36.05 0.03 -4.48
N LEU A 11 36.60 0.66 -3.44
CA LEU A 11 36.36 2.08 -3.12
C LEU A 11 37.01 3.04 -4.12
N ARG A 12 37.89 2.54 -5.00
CA ARG A 12 38.46 3.33 -6.10
C ARG A 12 37.55 3.39 -7.33
N LEU A 13 36.49 2.59 -7.36
CA LEU A 13 35.50 2.65 -8.42
C LEU A 13 34.70 3.96 -8.32
N PRO A 14 34.34 4.58 -9.47
CA PRO A 14 33.36 5.66 -9.53
C PRO A 14 32.07 5.30 -8.79
N VAL A 15 31.44 6.30 -8.17
CA VAL A 15 30.25 6.09 -7.34
C VAL A 15 29.12 5.45 -8.13
N GLU A 16 29.00 5.77 -9.42
CA GLU A 16 28.01 5.24 -10.34
C GLU A 16 28.17 3.72 -10.50
N LEU A 17 29.40 3.23 -10.70
CA LEU A 17 29.67 1.79 -10.80
C LEU A 17 29.43 1.09 -9.47
N ARG A 18 29.75 1.73 -8.34
CA ARG A 18 29.47 1.16 -7.02
C ARG A 18 27.97 1.04 -6.79
N LEU A 19 27.20 2.08 -7.10
CA LEU A 19 25.73 2.06 -7.00
C LEU A 19 25.10 0.98 -7.89
N GLU A 20 25.58 0.85 -9.12
CA GLU A 20 25.13 -0.19 -10.06
C GLU A 20 25.39 -1.57 -9.48
N ILE A 21 26.62 -1.85 -8.98
CA ILE A 21 26.96 -3.13 -8.35
C ILE A 21 26.04 -3.40 -7.14
N PHE A 22 25.81 -2.40 -6.29
CA PHE A 22 24.94 -2.58 -5.12
C PHE A 22 23.46 -2.73 -5.48
N SER A 23 23.03 -2.23 -6.63
CA SER A 23 21.64 -2.37 -7.08
C SER A 23 21.24 -3.84 -7.27
N TYR A 24 22.19 -4.71 -7.63
CA TYR A 24 21.97 -6.16 -7.74
C TYR A 24 21.75 -6.85 -6.38
N ASN A 25 22.39 -6.34 -5.32
CA ASN A 25 22.25 -6.90 -3.97
C ASN A 25 21.08 -6.27 -3.19
N LEU A 26 20.80 -5.00 -3.44
CA LEU A 26 19.66 -4.27 -2.87
C LEU A 26 18.43 -4.47 -3.75
N THR A 27 18.11 -5.72 -4.05
CA THR A 27 16.85 -6.06 -4.70
C THR A 27 15.74 -6.13 -3.65
N SER A 28 14.57 -5.63 -4.02
CA SER A 28 13.36 -5.84 -3.22
C SER A 28 12.26 -6.47 -4.03
N ASP A 29 11.84 -7.64 -3.56
CA ASP A 29 10.64 -8.32 -4.02
C ASP A 29 9.41 -7.43 -3.72
N PRO A 30 8.40 -7.38 -4.60
CA PRO A 30 7.13 -6.69 -4.32
C PRO A 30 6.45 -7.10 -3.00
N ASN A 31 6.76 -8.30 -2.50
CA ASN A 31 6.20 -8.87 -1.27
C ASN A 31 7.23 -8.96 -0.13
N ASP A 32 8.34 -8.22 -0.21
CA ASP A 32 9.28 -8.15 0.92
C ASP A 32 8.60 -7.73 2.21
N GLY A 33 8.89 -8.46 3.29
CA GLY A 33 8.23 -8.29 4.57
C GLY A 33 6.97 -9.09 4.73
N PHE A 34 6.66 -9.95 3.75
CA PHE A 34 5.51 -10.83 3.78
C PHE A 34 5.88 -12.27 3.43
N SER A 35 5.13 -13.20 4.01
CA SER A 35 5.12 -14.62 3.68
C SER A 35 3.78 -15.02 3.08
N LEU A 36 3.80 -15.85 2.05
CA LEU A 36 2.59 -16.39 1.41
C LEU A 36 2.21 -17.72 2.06
N TYR A 37 1.02 -17.79 2.63
CA TYR A 37 0.48 -19.02 3.23
C TYR A 37 -0.64 -19.57 2.34
N ASN A 38 -0.33 -20.58 1.53
CA ASN A 38 -1.29 -21.21 0.61
C ASN A 38 -1.63 -22.66 0.99
N THR A 39 -1.43 -23.04 2.26
CA THR A 39 -1.69 -24.41 2.69
C THR A 39 -3.17 -24.64 3.00
N PRO A 40 -3.81 -25.71 2.45
CA PRO A 40 -5.24 -25.99 2.65
C PRO A 40 -5.66 -26.13 4.12
N ASN A 41 -4.71 -26.46 4.99
CA ASN A 41 -4.93 -26.74 6.41
C ASN A 41 -4.56 -25.56 7.33
N HIS A 42 -4.10 -24.44 6.78
CA HIS A 42 -3.72 -23.29 7.60
C HIS A 42 -4.92 -22.36 7.76
N PRO A 43 -5.26 -21.92 8.99
CA PRO A 43 -6.42 -21.06 9.23
C PRO A 43 -6.29 -19.67 8.58
N ILE A 44 -5.10 -19.35 8.09
CA ILE A 44 -4.73 -18.10 7.46
C ILE A 44 -4.24 -18.42 6.05
N ALA A 45 -5.03 -18.05 5.04
CA ALA A 45 -4.65 -18.12 3.64
C ALA A 45 -4.24 -16.74 3.10
N GLY A 46 -3.28 -16.72 2.18
CA GLY A 46 -2.80 -15.54 1.47
C GLY A 46 -1.56 -14.88 2.09
N LEU A 47 -1.34 -13.64 1.68
CA LEU A 47 -0.15 -12.87 2.02
C LEU A 47 -0.26 -12.31 3.45
N CYS A 48 0.81 -12.50 4.21
CA CYS A 48 0.84 -12.25 5.65
C CYS A 48 2.13 -11.58 6.04
N VAL A 49 2.09 -10.69 7.04
CA VAL A 49 3.33 -10.06 7.55
C VAL A 49 4.25 -11.14 8.07
N ASP A 50 5.52 -11.07 7.66
CA ASP A 50 6.57 -11.89 8.24
C ASP A 50 7.03 -11.28 9.56
N ASP A 51 6.74 -11.98 10.65
CA ASP A 51 7.09 -11.54 12.01
C ASP A 51 8.61 -11.42 12.21
N ASN A 52 9.41 -12.18 11.46
CA ASN A 52 10.87 -12.14 11.51
C ASN A 52 11.48 -11.09 10.58
N TYR A 53 10.68 -10.50 9.69
CA TYR A 53 11.18 -9.47 8.80
C TYR A 53 11.64 -8.23 9.57
N SER A 54 12.84 -7.77 9.21
CA SER A 54 13.38 -6.47 9.60
C SER A 54 14.04 -5.82 8.40
N SER A 55 13.71 -4.55 8.16
CA SER A 55 14.39 -3.72 7.15
C SER A 55 15.89 -3.52 7.47
N SER A 56 16.31 -3.77 8.72
CA SER A 56 17.71 -3.63 9.13
C SER A 56 18.65 -4.49 8.30
N SER A 57 18.24 -5.72 7.96
CA SER A 57 19.08 -6.66 7.18
C SER A 57 19.48 -6.09 5.81
N LYS A 58 18.60 -5.29 5.19
CA LYS A 58 18.90 -4.60 3.92
C LYS A 58 19.73 -3.34 4.11
N LEU A 59 19.61 -2.70 5.27
CA LEU A 59 20.35 -1.48 5.62
C LEU A 59 21.73 -1.78 6.24
N GLU A 60 22.04 -3.04 6.56
CA GLU A 60 23.31 -3.45 7.16
C GLU A 60 24.53 -2.99 6.36
N ILE A 61 24.40 -2.92 5.03
CA ILE A 61 25.46 -2.45 4.13
C ILE A 61 25.91 -1.02 4.44
N LEU A 62 25.04 -0.18 5.01
CA LEU A 62 25.37 1.19 5.38
C LEU A 62 26.33 1.28 6.57
N PHE A 63 26.47 0.21 7.35
CA PHE A 63 27.36 0.16 8.51
C PHE A 63 28.79 -0.29 8.18
N VAL A 64 29.08 -0.71 6.94
CA VAL A 64 30.41 -1.18 6.54
C VAL A 64 31.47 -0.08 6.69
N CYS A 65 31.21 1.11 6.16
CA CYS A 65 32.10 2.26 6.32
C CYS A 65 31.37 3.59 6.02
N ARG A 66 32.00 4.72 6.37
CA ARG A 66 31.43 6.06 6.12
C ARG A 66 31.14 6.34 4.64
N GLN A 67 31.99 5.85 3.74
CA GLN A 67 31.79 6.03 2.29
C GLN A 67 30.53 5.28 1.82
N PHE A 68 30.30 4.06 2.31
CA PHE A 68 29.09 3.29 1.98
C PHE A 68 27.85 3.98 2.53
N GLN A 69 27.91 4.48 3.77
CA GLN A 69 26.83 5.27 4.33
C GLN A 69 26.50 6.48 3.44
N GLN A 70 27.50 7.26 3.01
CA GLN A 70 27.27 8.45 2.21
C GLN A 70 26.71 8.12 0.82
N ASP A 71 27.27 7.14 0.14
CA ASP A 71 26.91 6.86 -1.25
C ASP A 71 25.62 6.05 -1.37
N LEU A 72 25.44 5.06 -0.50
CA LEU A 72 24.39 4.06 -0.68
C LEU A 72 23.09 4.39 0.05
N THR A 73 23.09 5.37 0.98
CA THR A 73 21.90 5.69 1.79
C THR A 73 20.64 5.86 0.92
N ARG A 74 20.72 6.66 -0.14
CA ARG A 74 19.56 6.89 -1.01
C ARG A 74 19.10 5.60 -1.70
N LEU A 75 20.03 4.83 -2.26
CA LEU A 75 19.74 3.57 -2.95
C LEU A 75 19.12 2.55 -1.98
N ALA A 76 19.72 2.37 -0.80
CA ALA A 76 19.27 1.43 0.22
C ALA A 76 17.86 1.78 0.70
N PHE A 77 17.56 3.05 1.00
CA PHE A 77 16.21 3.48 1.39
C PHE A 77 15.19 3.34 0.27
N THR A 78 15.57 3.66 -0.98
CA THR A 78 14.70 3.51 -2.16
C THR A 78 14.33 2.05 -2.41
N ARG A 79 15.30 1.17 -2.19
CA ARG A 79 15.19 -0.26 -2.47
C ARG A 79 14.78 -1.08 -1.26
N THR A 80 14.42 -0.51 -0.12
CA THR A 80 14.01 -1.28 1.07
C THR A 80 12.53 -1.09 1.33
N SER A 81 11.83 -2.20 1.58
CA SER A 81 10.46 -2.16 2.13
C SER A 81 10.52 -1.93 3.63
N PHE A 82 9.75 -0.95 4.13
CA PHE A 82 9.68 -0.64 5.56
C PHE A 82 8.35 -1.13 6.12
N VAL A 83 8.40 -2.11 7.03
CA VAL A 83 7.21 -2.69 7.65
C VAL A 83 7.05 -2.15 9.07
N ILE A 84 6.03 -1.33 9.27
CA ILE A 84 5.66 -0.75 10.57
C ILE A 84 4.65 -1.68 11.24
N LYS A 85 5.12 -2.45 12.22
CA LYS A 85 4.29 -3.42 12.97
C LYS A 85 3.55 -2.78 14.16
N ASP A 86 4.03 -1.64 14.64
CA ASP A 86 3.41 -0.92 15.75
C ASP A 86 2.15 -0.18 15.30
N GLY A 87 0.99 -0.70 15.71
CA GLY A 87 -0.33 -0.11 15.48
C GLY A 87 -0.82 0.84 16.58
N PHE A 88 0.02 1.20 17.56
CA PHE A 88 -0.37 2.08 18.67
C PHE A 88 0.21 3.49 18.51
N THR A 89 1.44 3.60 18.02
CA THR A 89 2.10 4.89 17.80
C THR A 89 1.70 5.47 16.44
N PRO A 90 1.27 6.74 16.36
CA PRO A 90 1.00 7.40 15.07
C PRO A 90 2.22 7.33 14.15
N ILE A 91 2.00 6.97 12.88
CA ILE A 91 3.09 6.82 11.90
C ILE A 91 3.95 8.10 11.76
N PRO A 92 3.38 9.33 11.75
CA PRO A 92 4.20 10.54 11.76
C PRO A 92 5.20 10.61 12.92
N THR A 93 4.80 10.16 14.11
CA THR A 93 5.67 10.13 15.29
C THR A 93 6.80 9.12 15.11
N GLN A 94 6.51 7.93 14.57
CA GLN A 94 7.53 6.91 14.30
C GLN A 94 8.55 7.39 13.25
N MET A 95 8.10 8.19 12.28
CA MET A 95 8.97 8.72 11.23
C MET A 95 9.75 9.98 11.63
N SER A 96 9.44 10.60 12.77
CA SER A 96 10.09 11.85 13.22
C SER A 96 11.60 11.73 13.47
N VAL A 97 12.11 10.51 13.69
CA VAL A 97 13.54 10.23 13.84
C VAL A 97 14.30 10.28 12.52
N LEU A 98 13.59 10.21 11.38
CA LEU A 98 14.19 10.21 10.06
C LEU A 98 14.47 11.65 9.60
N LYS A 99 15.62 11.82 8.96
CA LYS A 99 15.98 13.09 8.33
C LYS A 99 15.17 13.28 7.05
N PRO A 100 14.91 14.53 6.60
CA PRO A 100 14.05 14.78 5.44
C PRO A 100 14.45 14.03 4.16
N TRP A 101 15.76 13.88 3.90
CA TRP A 101 16.24 13.12 2.74
C TRP A 101 16.05 11.61 2.84
N HIS A 102 15.94 11.06 4.05
CA HIS A 102 15.56 9.66 4.23
C HIS A 102 14.08 9.50 3.87
N ILE A 103 13.21 10.38 4.37
CA ILE A 103 11.78 10.39 4.08
C ILE A 103 11.53 10.46 2.57
N SER A 104 12.19 11.39 1.87
CA SER A 104 12.04 11.53 0.42
C SER A 104 12.63 10.38 -0.40
N SER A 105 13.46 9.53 0.22
CA SER A 105 14.01 8.31 -0.40
C SER A 105 13.15 7.07 -0.16
N LEU A 106 12.15 7.11 0.73
CA LEU A 106 11.25 5.98 0.96
C LEU A 106 10.37 5.74 -0.28
N ARG A 107 10.30 4.49 -0.73
CA ARG A 107 9.41 4.09 -1.83
C ARG A 107 8.34 3.09 -1.42
N ARG A 108 8.60 2.27 -0.40
CA ARG A 108 7.72 1.18 0.01
C ARG A 108 7.53 1.19 1.51
N ILE A 109 6.30 1.44 1.94
CA ILE A 109 5.92 1.39 3.35
C ILE A 109 4.74 0.45 3.47
N ALA A 110 4.86 -0.53 4.37
CA ALA A 110 3.76 -1.32 4.85
C ALA A 110 3.50 -0.95 6.30
N PHE A 111 2.24 -0.83 6.70
CA PHE A 111 1.92 -0.65 8.10
C PHE A 111 0.75 -1.54 8.52
N VAL A 112 0.89 -2.13 9.70
CA VAL A 112 -0.16 -2.92 10.33
C VAL A 112 -1.18 -1.97 10.92
N ALA A 113 -2.42 -2.18 10.51
CA ALA A 113 -3.47 -1.20 10.67
C ALA A 113 -4.73 -1.87 11.22
N GLY A 114 -5.29 -1.26 12.27
CA GLY A 114 -6.62 -1.58 12.76
C GLY A 114 -7.63 -0.49 12.43
N ASN A 115 -8.78 -0.55 13.09
CA ASN A 115 -9.85 0.45 12.96
C ASN A 115 -9.41 1.88 13.32
N ARG A 116 -8.35 2.05 14.13
CA ARG A 116 -7.81 3.37 14.46
C ARG A 116 -7.10 3.98 13.26
N GLN A 117 -6.18 3.24 12.64
CA GLN A 117 -5.42 3.72 11.49
C GLN A 117 -6.32 4.00 10.29
N LEU A 118 -7.34 3.17 10.06
CA LEU A 118 -8.36 3.45 9.03
C LEU A 118 -9.06 4.79 9.28
N ARG A 119 -9.41 5.11 10.53
CA ARG A 119 -10.02 6.39 10.87
C ARG A 119 -9.04 7.56 10.73
N GLU A 120 -7.76 7.34 11.04
CA GLU A 120 -6.72 8.36 10.85
C GLU A 120 -6.49 8.72 9.37
N MET A 121 -6.72 7.80 8.44
CA MET A 121 -6.62 8.08 6.99
C MET A 121 -7.59 9.18 6.54
N VAL A 122 -8.74 9.34 7.21
CA VAL A 122 -9.71 10.42 6.91
C VAL A 122 -9.08 11.80 7.08
N HIS A 123 -8.10 11.92 7.97
CA HIS A 123 -7.39 13.17 8.24
C HIS A 123 -6.22 13.44 7.27
N TRP A 124 -5.97 12.54 6.31
CA TRP A 124 -5.00 12.80 5.25
C TRP A 124 -5.61 13.80 4.27
N VAL A 125 -5.01 14.99 4.19
CA VAL A 125 -5.50 16.07 3.33
C VAL A 125 -5.18 15.79 1.88
N ARG A 126 -3.92 15.46 1.58
CA ARG A 126 -3.42 15.28 0.21
C ARG A 126 -2.35 14.21 0.08
N TYR A 127 -1.49 14.08 1.09
CA TYR A 127 -0.35 13.16 1.07
C TYR A 127 -0.49 12.10 2.17
N PRO A 128 0.09 10.90 2.01
CA PRO A 128 0.10 9.89 3.05
C PRO A 128 0.70 10.46 4.33
N PHE A 129 0.03 10.24 5.46
CA PHE A 129 0.42 10.76 6.77
C PHE A 129 0.59 12.30 6.84
N ASN A 130 0.02 13.04 5.88
CA ASN A 130 0.24 14.48 5.68
C ASN A 130 1.71 14.87 5.45
N MET A 131 2.51 13.98 4.85
CA MET A 131 3.92 14.23 4.54
C MET A 131 4.14 14.42 3.03
N PRO A 132 4.30 15.67 2.53
CA PRO A 132 4.43 15.94 1.09
C PRO A 132 5.69 15.37 0.45
N ASP A 133 6.74 15.19 1.25
CA ASP A 133 8.02 14.63 0.80
C ASP A 133 7.96 13.11 0.55
N LEU A 134 6.91 12.44 1.02
CA LEU A 134 6.70 11.02 0.71
C LEU A 134 6.24 10.85 -0.73
N LYS A 135 7.06 10.12 -1.49
CA LYS A 135 6.80 9.71 -2.87
C LYS A 135 6.93 8.20 -2.95
N LEU A 136 5.86 7.51 -2.61
CA LEU A 136 5.79 6.07 -2.50
C LEU A 136 5.44 5.43 -3.86
N GLU A 137 6.19 4.40 -4.22
CA GLU A 137 5.78 3.43 -5.25
C GLU A 137 4.63 2.57 -4.72
N THR A 138 4.73 2.13 -3.46
CA THR A 138 3.73 1.26 -2.83
C THR A 138 3.50 1.65 -1.38
N LEU A 139 2.22 1.77 -1.02
CA LEU A 139 1.76 1.90 0.36
C LEU A 139 0.86 0.71 0.69
N ASP A 140 1.31 -0.16 1.58
CA ASP A 140 0.55 -1.35 2.00
C ASP A 140 -0.20 -1.09 3.29
N PHE A 141 -1.53 -1.21 3.20
CA PHE A 141 -2.44 -1.24 4.33
C PHE A 141 -2.67 -2.69 4.76
N VAL A 142 -2.05 -3.10 5.85
CA VAL A 142 -2.11 -4.48 6.32
C VAL A 142 -3.10 -4.59 7.47
N PHE A 143 -4.18 -5.35 7.32
CA PHE A 143 -5.10 -5.54 8.43
C PHE A 143 -4.44 -6.25 9.62
N HIS A 144 -4.61 -5.72 10.82
CA HIS A 144 -4.07 -6.31 12.03
C HIS A 144 -4.70 -7.69 12.30
N ARG A 145 -3.87 -8.72 12.38
CA ARG A 145 -4.31 -10.08 12.67
C ARG A 145 -4.67 -10.19 14.16
N SER A 146 -5.97 -10.27 14.46
CA SER A 146 -6.46 -10.46 15.82
C SER A 146 -7.76 -11.25 15.83
N GLY A 147 -8.22 -11.66 17.01
CA GLY A 147 -9.55 -12.26 17.19
C GLY A 147 -10.71 -11.30 16.92
N HIS A 148 -10.47 -9.99 16.83
CA HIS A 148 -11.52 -8.99 16.59
C HIS A 148 -11.87 -8.87 15.10
N TRP A 149 -13.14 -8.56 14.84
CA TRP A 149 -13.63 -8.25 13.51
C TRP A 149 -13.28 -6.82 13.11
N HIS A 150 -12.79 -6.66 11.88
CA HIS A 150 -12.63 -5.37 11.22
C HIS A 150 -13.88 -5.03 10.42
N TYR A 151 -14.28 -3.76 10.45
CA TYR A 151 -15.47 -3.23 9.77
C TYR A 151 -15.05 -2.19 8.72
N PRO A 152 -14.29 -2.57 7.69
CA PRO A 152 -13.74 -1.59 6.76
C PRO A 152 -14.80 -0.93 5.88
N HIS A 153 -16.00 -1.52 5.80
CA HIS A 153 -17.14 -0.95 5.09
C HIS A 153 -17.58 0.42 5.63
N ASP A 154 -17.39 0.66 6.94
CA ASP A 154 -17.71 1.97 7.57
C ASP A 154 -16.84 3.10 7.02
N GLN A 155 -15.70 2.76 6.41
CA GLN A 155 -14.69 3.71 5.95
C GLN A 155 -14.64 3.81 4.42
N THR A 156 -15.46 3.05 3.68
CA THR A 156 -15.41 3.00 2.21
C THR A 156 -15.62 4.38 1.59
N ALA A 157 -16.62 5.15 2.06
CA ALA A 157 -16.87 6.49 1.53
C ALA A 157 -15.67 7.43 1.72
N PHE A 158 -15.07 7.42 2.91
CA PHE A 158 -13.88 8.22 3.19
C PHE A 158 -12.68 7.80 2.35
N LEU A 159 -12.50 6.49 2.12
CA LEU A 159 -11.44 5.99 1.25
C LEU A 159 -11.63 6.47 -0.18
N VAL A 160 -12.86 6.45 -0.72
CA VAL A 160 -13.15 7.00 -2.06
C VAL A 160 -12.82 8.49 -2.13
N PHE A 161 -13.24 9.28 -1.14
CA PHE A 161 -12.90 10.72 -1.08
C PHE A 161 -11.38 10.96 -0.98
N LEU A 162 -10.68 10.13 -0.21
CA LEU A 162 -9.23 10.19 -0.10
C LEU A 162 -8.57 9.90 -1.45
N LEU A 163 -8.94 8.80 -2.12
CA LEU A 163 -8.36 8.41 -3.41
C LEU A 163 -8.49 9.51 -4.46
N ARG A 164 -9.57 10.29 -4.45
CA ARG A 164 -9.75 11.41 -5.39
C ARG A 164 -8.74 12.54 -5.25
N ARG A 165 -8.12 12.70 -4.08
CA ARG A 165 -7.18 13.80 -3.77
C ARG A 165 -5.78 13.33 -3.36
N LEU A 166 -5.61 12.02 -3.13
CA LEU A 166 -4.36 11.44 -2.65
C LEU A 166 -3.27 11.60 -3.69
N GLU A 167 -2.11 12.06 -3.25
CA GLU A 167 -0.90 12.24 -4.05
C GLU A 167 0.30 11.61 -3.37
N GLY A 168 1.36 11.39 -4.16
CA GLY A 168 2.62 10.84 -3.66
C GLY A 168 2.55 9.34 -3.39
N VAL A 169 1.55 8.64 -3.92
CA VAL A 169 1.42 7.17 -3.87
C VAL A 169 1.07 6.66 -5.26
N GLN A 170 1.90 5.79 -5.83
CA GLN A 170 1.61 5.15 -7.13
C GLN A 170 0.69 3.95 -6.98
N THR A 171 0.88 3.12 -5.95
CA THR A 171 0.03 1.96 -5.67
C THR A 171 -0.36 1.94 -4.19
N LEU A 172 -1.65 1.86 -3.91
CA LEU A 172 -2.17 1.60 -2.57
C LEU A 172 -2.71 0.18 -2.55
N ARG A 173 -2.13 -0.68 -1.70
CA ARG A 173 -2.46 -2.11 -1.64
C ARG A 173 -3.01 -2.46 -0.26
N PHE A 174 -4.10 -3.20 -0.23
CA PHE A 174 -4.75 -3.68 0.99
C PHE A 174 -4.50 -5.18 1.13
N ILE A 175 -4.05 -5.60 2.31
CA ILE A 175 -3.64 -6.98 2.58
C ILE A 175 -4.45 -7.51 3.76
N ARG A 176 -5.23 -8.58 3.53
CA ARG A 176 -6.08 -9.19 4.57
C ARG A 176 -5.25 -9.69 5.76
N ASN A 177 -4.06 -10.25 5.53
CA ASN A 177 -3.13 -10.70 6.57
C ASN A 177 -3.76 -11.70 7.58
N GLY A 178 -4.67 -12.55 7.10
CA GLY A 178 -5.41 -13.48 7.96
C GLY A 178 -6.37 -12.84 8.96
N ALA A 179 -6.69 -11.55 8.81
CA ALA A 179 -7.62 -10.87 9.68
C ALA A 179 -9.07 -11.30 9.45
N ASN A 180 -9.88 -11.18 10.50
CA ASN A 180 -11.33 -11.37 10.46
C ASN A 180 -11.99 -10.09 9.92
N ILE A 181 -12.55 -10.14 8.71
CA ILE A 181 -13.18 -8.99 8.06
C ILE A 181 -14.67 -9.25 7.92
N LYS A 182 -15.49 -8.38 8.52
CA LYS A 182 -16.94 -8.57 8.51
C LYS A 182 -17.50 -8.32 7.10
N GLY A 183 -18.33 -9.24 6.63
CA GLY A 183 -18.89 -9.20 5.29
C GLY A 183 -17.87 -9.53 4.20
N PHE A 184 -16.78 -10.23 4.53
CA PHE A 184 -15.71 -10.71 3.64
C PHE A 184 -14.85 -9.62 2.97
N PHE A 185 -13.58 -9.98 2.71
CA PHE A 185 -12.60 -9.05 2.13
C PHE A 185 -12.89 -8.72 0.66
N LYS A 186 -13.29 -9.72 -0.13
CA LYS A 186 -13.63 -9.55 -1.55
C LYS A 186 -14.88 -8.69 -1.75
N THR A 187 -15.92 -8.91 -0.96
CA THR A 187 -17.13 -8.07 -0.97
C THR A 187 -16.82 -6.62 -0.60
N TRP A 188 -15.93 -6.37 0.36
CA TRP A 188 -15.50 -5.00 0.65
C TRP A 188 -14.80 -4.35 -0.56
N TYR A 189 -13.91 -5.08 -1.23
CA TYR A 189 -13.29 -4.64 -2.48
C TYR A 189 -14.34 -4.29 -3.55
N ASN A 190 -15.33 -5.16 -3.78
CA ASN A 190 -16.41 -4.93 -4.75
C ASN A 190 -17.20 -3.66 -4.42
N ARG A 191 -17.56 -3.47 -3.15
CA ARG A 191 -18.24 -2.25 -2.69
C ARG A 191 -17.40 -0.99 -2.88
N LEU A 192 -16.09 -1.07 -2.66
CA LEU A 192 -15.17 0.04 -2.87
C LEU A 192 -15.15 0.42 -4.36
N VAL A 193 -14.94 -0.54 -5.26
CA VAL A 193 -14.93 -0.32 -6.71
C VAL A 193 -16.25 0.29 -7.19
N GLY A 194 -17.38 -0.28 -6.77
CA GLY A 194 -18.70 0.25 -7.10
C GLY A 194 -18.89 1.70 -6.65
N LEU A 195 -18.41 2.05 -5.46
CA LEU A 195 -18.49 3.41 -4.95
C LEU A 195 -17.52 4.38 -5.66
N ILE A 196 -16.33 3.92 -6.07
CA ILE A 196 -15.40 4.70 -6.91
C ILE A 196 -16.09 5.09 -8.21
N LEU A 197 -16.68 4.12 -8.92
CA LEU A 197 -17.38 4.34 -10.19
C LEU A 197 -18.58 5.28 -10.02
N LYS A 198 -19.42 5.03 -9.02
CA LYS A 198 -20.61 5.84 -8.74
C LYS A 198 -20.25 7.29 -8.42
N GLU A 199 -19.27 7.50 -7.56
CA GLU A 199 -18.88 8.85 -7.12
C GLU A 199 -18.13 9.60 -8.22
N ASP A 200 -17.33 8.92 -9.04
CA ASP A 200 -16.67 9.54 -10.19
C ASP A 200 -17.68 10.00 -11.25
N HIS A 201 -18.70 9.18 -11.58
CA HIS A 201 -19.80 9.59 -12.46
C HIS A 201 -20.53 10.83 -11.91
N ARG A 202 -20.98 10.77 -10.66
CA ARG A 202 -21.70 11.86 -9.99
C ARG A 202 -20.91 13.17 -10.03
N LEU A 203 -19.61 13.12 -9.71
CA LEU A 203 -18.75 14.31 -9.66
C LEU A 203 -18.38 14.86 -11.05
N ARG A 204 -18.47 14.05 -12.11
CA ARG A 204 -18.26 14.49 -13.49
C ARG A 204 -19.48 15.17 -14.08
N TYR A 205 -20.68 14.63 -13.84
CA TYR A 205 -21.88 15.00 -14.61
C TYR A 205 -22.99 15.64 -13.77
N ASP A 206 -23.12 15.29 -12.49
CA ASP A 206 -24.28 15.69 -11.67
C ASP A 206 -24.02 16.91 -10.77
N VAL A 207 -22.77 17.38 -10.68
CA VAL A 207 -22.39 18.47 -9.77
C VAL A 207 -22.62 19.85 -10.38
N GLN A 208 -23.28 20.71 -9.60
CA GLN A 208 -23.41 22.14 -9.91
C GLN A 208 -22.04 22.83 -9.85
N GLY A 209 -21.69 23.57 -10.90
CA GLY A 209 -20.39 24.25 -11.02
C GLY A 209 -19.40 23.56 -11.97
N GLY A 210 -19.79 22.45 -12.59
CA GLY A 210 -19.02 21.76 -13.63
C GLY A 210 -18.26 20.52 -13.12
N PRO A 211 -17.62 19.77 -14.04
CA PRO A 211 -16.97 18.50 -13.73
C PRO A 211 -15.84 18.66 -12.72
N GLN A 212 -15.88 17.87 -11.65
CA GLN A 212 -14.80 17.77 -10.68
C GLN A 212 -14.01 16.48 -10.97
N LEU A 213 -12.82 16.63 -11.54
CA LEU A 213 -11.94 15.49 -11.85
C LEU A 213 -11.12 15.05 -10.62
N PRO A 214 -10.85 13.75 -10.45
CA PRO A 214 -9.91 13.30 -9.44
C PRO A 214 -8.48 13.67 -9.84
N THR A 215 -7.57 13.74 -8.87
CA THR A 215 -6.13 13.92 -9.15
C THR A 215 -5.57 12.76 -9.97
N HIS A 216 -6.04 11.55 -9.70
CA HIS A 216 -5.65 10.33 -10.40
C HIS A 216 -6.87 9.50 -10.76
N TRP A 217 -6.82 8.82 -11.90
CA TRP A 217 -7.68 7.67 -12.14
C TRP A 217 -7.05 6.47 -11.45
N TRP A 218 -7.84 5.67 -10.74
CA TRP A 218 -7.33 4.48 -10.06
C TRP A 218 -7.76 3.24 -10.83
N GLU A 219 -6.81 2.44 -11.27
CA GLU A 219 -7.08 1.09 -11.76
C GLU A 219 -6.99 0.11 -10.60
N TRP A 220 -7.88 -0.88 -10.55
CA TRP A 220 -7.99 -1.81 -9.43
C TRP A 220 -7.81 -3.25 -9.87
N ASN A 221 -7.28 -4.06 -8.97
CA ASN A 221 -7.15 -5.51 -9.16
C ASN A 221 -7.27 -6.24 -7.83
N TYR A 222 -7.90 -7.42 -7.85
CA TYR A 222 -8.01 -8.32 -6.70
C TYR A 222 -7.23 -9.61 -6.97
N ASP A 223 -6.33 -9.96 -6.06
CA ASP A 223 -5.57 -11.21 -6.08
C ASP A 223 -6.17 -12.17 -5.05
N VAL A 224 -6.82 -13.22 -5.55
CA VAL A 224 -7.51 -14.24 -4.73
C VAL A 224 -6.52 -15.07 -3.93
N GLU A 225 -5.39 -15.43 -4.52
CA GLU A 225 -4.39 -16.27 -3.87
C GLU A 225 -3.71 -15.51 -2.74
N LYS A 226 -3.31 -14.26 -3.00
CA LYS A 226 -2.67 -13.42 -1.99
C LYS A 226 -3.65 -12.81 -0.99
N GLN A 227 -4.96 -12.86 -1.25
CA GLN A 227 -5.98 -12.16 -0.46
C GLN A 227 -5.62 -10.66 -0.31
N THR A 228 -5.29 -10.05 -1.44
CA THR A 228 -4.92 -8.64 -1.54
C THR A 228 -5.73 -7.96 -2.63
N PHE A 229 -5.96 -6.65 -2.51
CA PHE A 229 -6.33 -5.85 -3.67
C PHE A 229 -5.49 -4.59 -3.72
N GLU A 230 -5.23 -4.11 -4.92
CA GLU A 230 -4.47 -2.90 -5.15
C GLU A 230 -5.25 -1.90 -5.99
N VAL A 231 -5.03 -0.63 -5.73
CA VAL A 231 -5.41 0.47 -6.60
C VAL A 231 -4.15 1.20 -7.06
N ARG A 232 -3.99 1.34 -8.38
CA ARG A 232 -2.84 1.95 -9.03
C ARG A 232 -3.23 3.28 -9.66
N ALA A 233 -2.48 4.32 -9.34
CA ALA A 233 -2.67 5.66 -9.86
C ALA A 233 -2.27 5.73 -11.33
N ASN A 234 -3.16 6.28 -12.14
CA ASN A 234 -3.00 6.60 -13.55
C ASN A 234 -3.45 8.04 -13.81
N GLU A 235 -3.19 8.52 -15.02
CA GLU A 235 -3.67 9.84 -15.43
C GLU A 235 -5.20 9.89 -15.40
N PRO A 236 -5.78 10.97 -14.84
CA PRO A 236 -7.22 11.13 -14.80
C PRO A 236 -7.77 11.25 -16.21
N TRP A 237 -8.92 10.64 -16.46
CA TRP A 237 -9.57 10.75 -17.75
C TRP A 237 -10.08 12.17 -18.03
N PRO A 238 -9.96 12.64 -19.28
CA PRO A 238 -10.54 13.91 -19.67
C PRO A 238 -12.07 13.87 -19.50
N VAL A 239 -12.67 15.06 -19.43
CA VAL A 239 -14.13 15.17 -19.51
C VAL A 239 -14.55 14.78 -20.93
N VAL A 240 -15.42 13.77 -21.03
CA VAL A 240 -16.05 13.31 -22.27
C VAL A 240 -17.56 13.34 -22.11
N GLU A 241 -18.30 13.17 -23.20
CA GLU A 241 -19.75 12.99 -23.13
C GLU A 241 -20.11 11.78 -22.24
N GLU A 242 -21.22 11.90 -21.51
CA GLU A 242 -21.63 10.90 -20.52
C GLU A 242 -21.82 9.50 -21.14
N GLN A 243 -22.38 9.43 -22.34
CA GLN A 243 -22.58 8.15 -23.04
C GLN A 243 -21.24 7.45 -23.33
N VAL A 244 -20.22 8.20 -23.74
CA VAL A 244 -18.87 7.67 -23.98
C VAL A 244 -18.23 7.20 -22.68
N TYR A 245 -18.45 7.93 -21.59
CA TYR A 245 -17.99 7.49 -20.26
C TYR A 245 -18.66 6.18 -19.83
N ILE A 246 -19.99 6.09 -19.96
CA ILE A 246 -20.78 4.89 -19.61
C ILE A 246 -20.28 3.67 -20.39
N GLU A 247 -20.06 3.82 -21.70
CA GLU A 247 -19.54 2.74 -22.55
C GLU A 247 -18.15 2.28 -22.10
N ARG A 248 -17.31 3.20 -21.63
CA ARG A 248 -15.96 2.90 -21.15
C ARG A 248 -15.97 2.17 -19.80
N VAL A 249 -16.85 2.53 -18.87
CA VAL A 249 -16.92 1.89 -17.55
C VAL A 249 -17.75 0.60 -17.55
N LYS A 250 -18.59 0.40 -18.56
CA LYS A 250 -19.49 -0.75 -18.70
C LYS A 250 -18.82 -2.11 -18.44
N PRO A 251 -17.63 -2.44 -18.99
CA PRO A 251 -16.99 -3.73 -18.73
C PRO A 251 -16.71 -3.98 -17.25
N TRP A 252 -16.36 -2.93 -16.48
CA TRP A 252 -16.13 -3.07 -15.05
C TRP A 252 -17.41 -3.20 -14.25
N ILE A 253 -18.48 -2.53 -14.67
CA ILE A 253 -19.81 -2.69 -14.05
C ILE A 253 -20.31 -4.12 -14.26
N GLU A 254 -20.21 -4.64 -15.48
CA GLU A 254 -20.61 -6.02 -15.82
C GLU A 254 -19.83 -7.05 -15.00
N GLU A 255 -18.50 -6.90 -14.92
CA GLU A 255 -17.67 -7.76 -14.09
C GLU A 255 -18.01 -7.64 -12.60
N LEU A 256 -18.25 -6.42 -12.10
CA LEU A 256 -18.65 -6.21 -10.72
C LEU A 256 -19.99 -6.88 -10.39
N MET A 257 -21.00 -6.75 -11.27
CA MET A 257 -22.30 -7.42 -11.09
C MET A 257 -22.12 -8.95 -11.04
N LYS A 258 -21.36 -9.51 -11.98
CA LYS A 258 -21.06 -10.94 -12.00
C LYS A 258 -20.35 -11.40 -10.73
N GLN A 259 -19.41 -10.62 -10.22
CA GLN A 259 -18.72 -10.94 -8.97
C GLN A 259 -19.65 -10.88 -7.76
N MET A 260 -20.59 -9.93 -7.74
CA MET A 260 -21.58 -9.77 -6.68
C MET A 260 -22.65 -10.87 -6.68
N GLU A 261 -23.02 -11.41 -7.84
CA GLU A 261 -23.97 -12.54 -7.96
C GLU A 261 -23.45 -13.83 -7.30
N VAL A 262 -22.13 -13.97 -7.19
CA VAL A 262 -21.46 -15.15 -6.60
C VAL A 262 -21.02 -14.88 -5.15
N GLU A 263 -21.36 -13.72 -4.58
CA GLU A 263 -20.98 -13.42 -3.19
C GLU A 263 -21.70 -14.36 -2.20
N GLU A 264 -20.90 -15.05 -1.39
CA GLU A 264 -21.37 -15.95 -0.34
C GLU A 264 -22.24 -15.17 0.68
N GLU A 265 -23.40 -15.73 1.04
CA GLU A 265 -24.24 -15.18 2.10
C GLU A 265 -23.44 -15.08 3.41
N ASP A 266 -23.44 -13.88 4.03
CA ASP A 266 -22.76 -13.61 5.30
C ASP A 266 -23.32 -14.52 6.40
N PRO A 267 -22.56 -15.52 6.91
CA PRO A 267 -23.05 -16.33 8.00
C PRO A 267 -23.25 -15.43 9.23
N ASP A 268 -24.44 -15.50 9.83
CA ASP A 268 -24.82 -14.69 11.00
C ASP A 268 -23.69 -14.78 12.06
N PRO A 269 -23.14 -13.65 12.54
CA PRO A 269 -22.08 -13.64 13.55
C PRO A 269 -22.51 -14.30 14.87
N ARG A 270 -23.81 -14.55 15.09
CA ARG A 270 -24.34 -15.31 16.23
C ARG A 270 -24.27 -16.84 16.06
N SER A 271 -23.99 -17.35 14.86
CA SER A 271 -23.96 -18.79 14.56
C SER A 271 -22.82 -19.57 15.23
N ARG A 272 -21.84 -18.88 15.83
CA ARG A 272 -20.71 -19.50 16.56
C ARG A 272 -20.80 -19.42 18.09
N ILE A 273 -21.88 -18.90 18.65
CA ILE A 273 -22.17 -19.09 20.08
C ILE A 273 -22.94 -20.41 20.23
N GLY A 274 -22.23 -21.51 20.00
CA GLY A 274 -22.65 -22.86 20.38
C GLY A 274 -21.75 -23.33 21.52
N PHE A 275 -22.39 -23.66 22.63
CA PHE A 275 -21.88 -24.15 23.93
C PHE A 275 -20.51 -24.83 23.95
#